data_AF-A0A662QTJ5-F1
#
_entry.id   AF-A0A662QTJ5-F1
#
_cell.length_a   1.000
_cell.length_b   1.000
_cell.length_c   1.000
_cell.angle_alpha   90.00
_cell.angle_beta   90.00
_cell.angle_gamma   90.00
#
_symmetry.space_group_name_H-M   'P 1'
#
loop_
_entity.id
_entity.type
_entity.pdbx_description
1 polymer ?
#
loop_
_entity_poly.entity_id
_entity_poly.type
_entity_poly.pdbx_seq_one_letter_code
_entity_poly.pdbx_strand_id
1 'polypeptide(L)'
;MGKDYYSILGVDKDASKSEIKKAYRNLVKKYHPDLTKGNKENEEKLKEINEAYSVLGDKNKKEQYDRFGSEGFKFDGTGGQGGFGGFEGVHVDYEDVGDVFENIFSGFGGGFSPFGKRQRNGPVRGEDLIYQIDLEFREAVFGCKKNIYINVKEKCASCNGTGAKDGIMQTCSMCKGSGKIREEKRTIFGSFASVRMCPKCNGTGKERKEKCNVCGGKGFVSKEKEITITVPEGVDNGYKIRLGGSGNAGKRGGPPGDLYILISVKEDAVFERKESDIYNTVHIPFTAAVLGGSAKIATLTGTTDLKIPSGTQSGTIFRLGGKGIRDPLTGRKGNQMVKIIVDIPTKLSEEQKKHIMALSELELGYDHVEHNETFFDKIKDKFF
;
A
#
# COMPACT_ATOMS: atom_id res chain seq x y z
N MET A 1 -37.89 30.06 11.91
CA MET A 1 -37.00 31.09 11.34
C MET A 1 -35.91 30.38 10.56
N GLY A 2 -35.79 30.65 9.25
CA GLY A 2 -34.78 30.01 8.42
C GLY A 2 -33.37 30.44 8.82
N LYS A 3 -32.40 29.52 8.81
CA LYS A 3 -30.98 29.84 9.05
C LYS A 3 -30.49 30.76 7.93
N ASP A 4 -29.84 31.86 8.29
CA ASP A 4 -29.18 32.75 7.33
C ASP A 4 -27.70 32.38 7.22
N TYR A 5 -27.33 31.73 6.10
CA TYR A 5 -25.97 31.23 5.88
C TYR A 5 -24.94 32.35 5.73
N TYR A 6 -25.37 33.54 5.30
CA TYR A 6 -24.51 34.73 5.25
C TYR A 6 -24.15 35.19 6.67
N SER A 7 -25.15 35.24 7.55
CA SER A 7 -24.96 35.54 8.97
C SER A 7 -24.09 34.49 9.69
N ILE A 8 -24.23 33.20 9.35
CA ILE A 8 -23.41 32.12 9.93
C ILE A 8 -21.93 32.24 9.55
N LEU A 9 -21.63 32.61 8.30
CA LEU A 9 -20.26 32.86 7.85
C LEU A 9 -19.75 34.26 8.22
N GLY A 10 -20.62 35.15 8.72
CA GLY A 10 -20.28 36.53 9.06
C GLY A 10 -19.89 37.37 7.84
N VAL A 11 -20.54 37.14 6.70
CA VAL A 11 -20.29 37.83 5.43
C VAL A 11 -21.56 38.46 4.88
N ASP A 12 -21.43 39.55 4.12
CA ASP A 12 -22.57 40.18 3.46
C ASP A 12 -23.16 39.31 2.34
N LYS A 13 -24.44 39.53 2.00
CA LYS A 13 -25.12 38.80 0.92
C LYS A 13 -24.44 38.98 -0.44
N ASP A 14 -23.88 40.16 -0.66
CA ASP A 14 -23.12 40.50 -1.87
C ASP A 14 -21.66 40.02 -1.84
N ALA A 15 -21.25 39.29 -0.79
CA ALA A 15 -19.87 38.82 -0.66
C ALA A 15 -19.43 37.96 -1.85
N SER A 16 -18.23 38.26 -2.32
CA SER A 16 -17.55 37.53 -3.38
C SER A 16 -17.16 36.11 -2.93
N LYS A 17 -16.96 35.20 -3.89
CA LYS A 17 -16.52 33.83 -3.60
C LYS A 17 -15.21 33.78 -2.80
N SER A 18 -14.31 34.72 -3.03
CA SER A 18 -13.06 34.85 -2.27
C SER A 18 -13.27 35.26 -0.82
N GLU A 19 -14.22 36.15 -0.55
CA GLU A 19 -14.56 36.60 0.81
C GLU A 19 -15.24 35.48 1.61
N ILE A 20 -16.18 34.76 1.00
CA ILE A 20 -16.84 33.59 1.58
C ILE A 20 -15.81 32.52 1.95
N LYS A 21 -14.86 32.22 1.04
CA LYS A 21 -13.78 31.25 1.28
C LYS A 21 -12.82 31.69 2.39
N LYS A 22 -12.54 32.99 2.48
CA LYS A 22 -11.67 33.55 3.52
C LYS A 22 -12.34 33.49 4.90
N ALA A 23 -13.62 33.84 4.97
CA ALA A 23 -14.41 33.76 6.20
C ALA A 23 -14.52 32.31 6.70
N TYR A 24 -14.83 31.35 5.82
CA TYR A 24 -14.86 29.93 6.15
C TYR A 24 -13.54 29.43 6.74
N ARG A 25 -12.40 29.74 6.11
CA ARG A 25 -11.08 29.33 6.62
C ARG A 25 -10.77 29.90 8.00
N ASN A 26 -11.19 31.13 8.29
CA ASN A 26 -10.98 31.76 9.58
C ASN A 26 -11.86 31.12 10.67
N LEU A 27 -13.11 30.80 10.35
CA LEU A 27 -14.06 30.18 11.26
C LEU A 27 -13.68 28.72 11.56
N VAL A 28 -13.29 27.94 10.55
CA VAL A 28 -12.82 26.55 10.74
C VAL A 28 -11.57 26.49 11.62
N LYS A 29 -10.62 27.41 11.43
CA LYS A 29 -9.45 27.52 12.33
C LYS A 29 -9.85 27.86 13.76
N LYS A 30 -10.84 28.73 13.95
CA LYS A 30 -11.31 29.15 15.28
C LYS A 30 -12.06 28.04 16.03
N TYR A 31 -12.82 27.21 15.31
CA TYR A 31 -13.67 26.16 15.87
C TYR A 31 -13.09 24.74 15.65
N HIS A 32 -11.81 24.62 15.29
CA HIS A 32 -11.18 23.32 15.07
C HIS A 32 -11.18 22.48 16.35
N PRO A 33 -11.46 21.16 16.29
CA PRO A 33 -11.48 20.28 17.46
C PRO A 33 -10.19 20.31 18.28
N ASP A 34 -9.03 20.35 17.60
CA ASP A 34 -7.71 20.40 18.27
C ASP A 34 -7.48 21.69 19.07
N LEU A 35 -8.01 22.82 18.61
CA LEU A 35 -7.84 24.12 19.27
C LEU A 35 -8.88 24.36 20.37
N THR A 36 -10.02 23.66 20.30
CA THR A 36 -11.17 23.87 21.18
C THR A 36 -11.41 22.73 22.19
N LYS A 37 -10.49 21.77 22.26
CA LYS A 37 -10.53 20.61 23.18
C LYS A 37 -11.87 19.85 23.15
N GLY A 38 -12.51 19.76 21.99
CA GLY A 38 -13.73 18.94 21.80
C GLY A 38 -14.99 19.41 22.54
N ASN A 39 -15.15 20.71 22.82
CA ASN A 39 -16.40 21.22 23.39
C ASN A 39 -17.58 21.06 22.38
N LYS A 40 -18.69 20.46 22.82
CA LYS A 40 -19.88 20.17 22.00
C LYS A 40 -20.47 21.41 21.31
N GLU A 41 -20.46 22.56 21.97
CA GLU A 41 -20.95 23.81 21.37
C GLU A 41 -20.12 24.28 20.16
N ASN A 42 -18.81 24.01 20.16
CA ASN A 42 -17.93 24.38 19.05
C ASN A 42 -18.07 23.42 17.88
N GLU A 43 -18.37 22.14 18.18
CA GLU A 43 -18.67 21.14 17.16
C GLU A 43 -19.99 21.46 16.43
N GLU A 44 -21.02 21.89 17.15
CA GLU A 44 -22.29 22.34 16.55
C GLU A 44 -22.09 23.57 15.66
N LYS A 45 -21.33 24.58 16.13
CA LYS A 45 -20.98 25.75 15.32
C LYS A 45 -20.19 25.37 14.07
N LEU A 46 -19.25 24.43 14.18
CA LEU A 46 -18.47 23.95 13.04
C LEU A 46 -19.36 23.24 12.01
N LYS A 47 -20.36 22.47 12.46
CA LYS A 47 -21.35 21.84 11.57
C LYS A 47 -22.15 22.89 10.80
N GLU A 48 -22.60 23.96 11.46
CA GLU A 48 -23.33 25.06 10.81
C GLU A 48 -22.46 25.84 9.81
N ILE A 49 -21.18 26.06 10.14
CA ILE A 49 -20.21 26.72 9.24
C ILE A 49 -19.97 25.87 7.97
N ASN A 50 -19.85 24.55 8.13
CA ASN A 50 -19.66 23.63 7.01
C ASN A 50 -20.90 23.56 6.11
N GLU A 51 -22.09 23.53 6.72
CA GLU A 51 -23.37 23.59 6.01
C GLU A 51 -23.47 24.87 5.18
N ALA A 52 -23.22 26.03 5.80
CA ALA A 52 -23.26 27.33 5.14
C ALA A 52 -22.28 27.43 3.96
N TYR A 53 -21.04 26.95 4.12
CA TYR A 53 -20.05 26.97 3.03
C TYR A 53 -20.40 25.99 1.89
N SER A 54 -21.04 24.85 2.19
CA SER A 54 -21.45 23.89 1.17
C SER A 54 -22.50 24.44 0.19
N VAL A 55 -23.26 25.46 0.65
CA VAL A 55 -24.29 26.16 -0.12
C VAL A 55 -23.73 27.44 -0.75
N LEU A 56 -23.07 28.30 0.02
CA LEU A 56 -22.58 29.61 -0.46
C LEU A 56 -21.26 29.52 -1.26
N GLY A 57 -20.49 28.44 -1.11
CA GLY A 57 -19.21 28.23 -1.80
C GLY A 57 -19.35 27.81 -3.26
N ASP A 58 -20.51 27.25 -3.64
CA ASP A 58 -20.84 26.87 -5.01
C ASP A 58 -21.73 27.92 -5.67
N LYS A 59 -21.41 28.32 -6.91
CA LYS A 59 -22.13 29.39 -7.60
C LYS A 59 -23.59 29.04 -7.85
N ASN A 60 -23.87 27.79 -8.25
CA ASN A 60 -25.23 27.36 -8.58
C ASN A 60 -26.08 27.21 -7.32
N LYS A 61 -25.50 26.70 -6.23
CA LYS A 61 -26.19 26.58 -4.93
C LYS A 61 -26.41 27.93 -4.26
N LYS A 62 -25.44 28.86 -4.35
CA LYS A 62 -25.60 30.26 -3.90
C LYS A 62 -26.78 30.91 -4.62
N GLU A 63 -26.84 30.80 -5.95
CA GLU A 63 -27.96 31.33 -6.73
C GLU A 63 -29.31 30.68 -6.37
N GLN A 64 -29.34 29.38 -6.07
CA GLN A 64 -30.56 28.70 -5.60
C GLN A 64 -30.97 29.18 -4.21
N TYR A 65 -30.00 29.33 -3.30
CA TYR A 65 -30.24 29.85 -1.95
C TYR A 65 -30.76 31.29 -1.98
N ASP A 66 -30.19 32.14 -2.85
CA ASP A 66 -30.61 33.53 -3.02
C ASP A 66 -32.01 33.64 -3.61
N ARG A 67 -32.43 32.68 -4.46
CA ARG A 67 -33.76 32.65 -5.09
C ARG A 67 -34.85 32.04 -4.22
N PHE A 68 -34.53 31.00 -3.43
CA PHE A 68 -35.52 30.19 -2.72
C PHE A 68 -35.39 30.22 -1.19
N GLY A 69 -34.39 30.90 -0.64
CA GLY A 69 -34.11 30.98 0.78
C GLY A 69 -33.68 29.64 1.40
N SER A 70 -33.47 29.62 2.72
CA SER A 70 -33.09 28.40 3.46
C SER A 70 -34.16 27.30 3.47
N GLU A 71 -35.38 27.58 3.01
CA GLU A 71 -36.46 26.60 2.97
C GLU A 71 -36.38 25.65 1.77
N GLY A 72 -35.72 26.04 0.66
CA GLY A 72 -35.48 25.17 -0.48
C GLY A 72 -34.45 24.04 -0.22
N PHE A 73 -33.76 24.11 0.93
CA PHE A 73 -32.76 23.13 1.37
C PHE A 73 -33.17 22.43 2.68
N LYS A 74 -34.40 22.63 3.18
CA LYS A 74 -34.88 21.93 4.39
C LYS A 74 -34.98 20.43 4.11
N PHE A 75 -34.10 19.68 4.76
CA PHE A 75 -34.19 18.24 4.93
C PHE A 75 -35.30 17.96 5.96
N ASP A 76 -36.55 17.88 5.49
CA ASP A 76 -37.65 17.35 6.29
C ASP A 76 -37.78 15.84 6.02
N GLY A 77 -37.49 15.05 7.05
CA GLY A 77 -37.36 13.59 7.02
C GLY A 77 -38.69 12.85 6.96
N THR A 78 -39.75 13.40 6.37
CA THR A 78 -41.03 12.71 6.22
C THR A 78 -41.68 12.94 4.86
N GLY A 79 -41.48 11.97 3.96
CA GLY A 79 -42.37 11.72 2.81
C GLY A 79 -41.87 12.20 1.44
N GLY A 80 -41.55 11.25 0.57
CA GLY A 80 -41.68 11.42 -0.88
C GLY A 80 -40.43 11.85 -1.65
N GLN A 81 -39.62 10.85 -2.04
CA GLN A 81 -38.91 10.76 -3.31
C GLN A 81 -38.13 12.01 -3.80
N GLY A 82 -36.92 12.18 -3.27
CA GLY A 82 -35.94 13.11 -3.82
C GLY A 82 -34.98 13.67 -2.77
N GLY A 83 -34.21 12.82 -2.10
CA GLY A 83 -33.29 13.25 -1.05
C GLY A 83 -32.10 12.32 -0.94
N PHE A 84 -30.91 12.89 -1.11
CA PHE A 84 -29.62 12.22 -1.01
C PHE A 84 -29.36 11.83 0.46
N GLY A 85 -29.96 10.74 0.91
CA GLY A 85 -29.72 10.15 2.22
C GLY A 85 -28.56 9.17 2.15
N GLY A 86 -27.41 9.55 2.71
CA GLY A 86 -26.25 8.67 2.77
C GLY A 86 -24.99 9.35 3.28
N PHE A 87 -25.04 10.01 4.43
CA PHE A 87 -23.84 10.39 5.18
C PHE A 87 -24.12 10.22 6.68
N GLU A 88 -24.38 8.99 7.07
CA GLU A 88 -24.37 8.59 8.48
C GLU A 88 -23.30 7.49 8.60
N GLY A 89 -22.18 7.81 9.26
CA GLY A 89 -21.19 6.81 9.66
C GLY A 89 -19.79 6.86 9.03
N VAL A 90 -19.39 7.89 8.28
CA VAL A 90 -18.00 7.99 7.80
C VAL A 90 -17.18 8.89 8.73
N HIS A 91 -16.38 8.28 9.61
CA HIS A 91 -15.21 8.94 10.19
C HIS A 91 -14.22 9.17 9.03
N VAL A 92 -13.98 10.44 8.69
CA VAL A 92 -13.03 10.83 7.63
C VAL A 92 -11.84 11.49 8.31
N ASP A 93 -10.70 10.79 8.29
CA ASP A 93 -9.42 11.34 8.73
C ASP A 93 -8.94 12.43 7.77
N TYR A 94 -8.39 13.51 8.34
CA TYR A 94 -8.32 14.84 7.71
C TYR A 94 -7.16 15.06 6.72
N GLU A 95 -6.40 14.03 6.34
CA GLU A 95 -5.27 14.17 5.39
C GLU A 95 -5.61 13.80 3.94
N ASP A 96 -6.78 13.19 3.68
CA ASP A 96 -7.13 12.66 2.35
C ASP A 96 -8.43 13.24 1.74
N VAL A 97 -8.83 14.44 2.22
CA VAL A 97 -10.11 15.08 1.85
C VAL A 97 -10.02 15.82 0.50
N GLY A 98 -8.82 16.03 -0.05
CA GLY A 98 -8.64 16.60 -1.39
C GLY A 98 -9.08 15.63 -2.50
N ASP A 99 -8.53 14.42 -2.47
CA ASP A 99 -8.62 13.48 -3.60
C ASP A 99 -9.87 12.58 -3.53
N VAL A 100 -10.40 12.33 -2.32
CA VAL A 100 -11.67 11.59 -2.16
C VAL A 100 -12.87 12.47 -2.47
N PHE A 101 -12.82 13.77 -2.12
CA PHE A 101 -13.89 14.71 -2.47
C PHE A 101 -13.86 15.06 -3.97
N GLU A 102 -12.68 15.13 -4.62
CA GLU A 102 -12.60 15.29 -6.07
C GLU A 102 -13.14 14.08 -6.84
N ASN A 103 -12.87 12.85 -6.38
CA ASN A 103 -13.34 11.64 -7.06
C ASN A 103 -14.82 11.30 -6.81
N ILE A 104 -15.39 11.72 -5.67
CA ILE A 104 -16.83 11.57 -5.38
C ILE A 104 -17.64 12.71 -6.03
N PHE A 105 -17.12 13.94 -6.08
CA PHE A 105 -17.86 15.10 -6.59
C PHE A 105 -17.66 15.37 -8.09
N SER A 106 -16.60 14.82 -8.70
CA SER A 106 -16.46 14.65 -10.17
C SER A 106 -17.59 13.79 -10.77
N GLY A 107 -18.29 13.01 -9.95
CA GLY A 107 -19.46 12.24 -10.34
C GLY A 107 -20.79 13.00 -10.34
N PHE A 108 -20.86 14.24 -9.84
CA PHE A 108 -22.16 14.88 -9.54
C PHE A 108 -22.34 16.33 -9.98
N GLY A 109 -21.31 17.01 -10.50
CA GLY A 109 -21.43 18.44 -10.83
C GLY A 109 -20.54 18.90 -11.97
N GLY A 110 -20.85 18.48 -13.21
CA GLY A 110 -20.12 18.98 -14.38
C GLY A 110 -20.48 18.26 -15.67
N GLY A 111 -21.58 18.67 -16.32
CA GLY A 111 -21.94 18.23 -17.66
C GLY A 111 -23.04 17.17 -17.70
N PHE A 112 -24.29 17.64 -17.55
CA PHE A 112 -25.40 17.02 -18.27
C PHE A 112 -25.16 17.18 -19.78
N SER A 113 -24.27 16.36 -20.34
CA SER A 113 -24.45 15.90 -21.69
C SER A 113 -25.42 14.71 -21.61
N PRO A 114 -26.61 14.76 -22.23
CA PRO A 114 -27.55 13.64 -22.27
C PRO A 114 -26.94 12.38 -22.94
N PHE A 115 -25.75 12.53 -23.53
CA PHE A 115 -24.88 11.44 -23.92
C PHE A 115 -24.01 11.03 -22.73
N GLY A 116 -24.59 10.24 -21.82
CA GLY A 116 -23.82 9.51 -20.83
C GLY A 116 -22.60 8.87 -21.48
N LYS A 117 -21.45 8.86 -20.77
CA LYS A 117 -20.23 8.13 -21.16
C LYS A 117 -20.68 6.86 -21.87
N ARG A 118 -20.50 6.80 -23.20
CA ARG A 118 -20.80 5.61 -23.99
C ARG A 118 -20.06 4.49 -23.29
N GLN A 119 -20.76 3.68 -22.49
CA GLN A 119 -20.21 2.45 -21.96
C GLN A 119 -20.02 1.59 -23.20
N ARG A 120 -18.81 1.69 -23.78
CA ARG A 120 -18.48 1.05 -25.03
C ARG A 120 -18.63 -0.44 -24.76
N ASN A 121 -19.48 -1.10 -25.55
CA ASN A 121 -19.51 -2.56 -25.67
C ASN A 121 -18.23 -3.14 -26.29
N GLY A 122 -17.11 -2.43 -26.15
CA GLY A 122 -15.85 -2.80 -26.74
C GLY A 122 -15.15 -3.91 -25.96
N PRO A 123 -14.00 -4.33 -26.49
CA PRO A 123 -13.06 -5.20 -25.79
C PRO A 123 -12.74 -4.66 -24.39
N VAL A 124 -12.80 -5.53 -23.37
CA VAL A 124 -12.45 -5.19 -21.99
C VAL A 124 -11.24 -6.02 -21.58
N ARG A 125 -10.16 -5.37 -21.16
CA ARG A 125 -8.95 -6.02 -20.69
C ARG A 125 -9.27 -6.96 -19.51
N GLY A 126 -8.55 -8.07 -19.44
CA GLY A 126 -8.66 -9.03 -18.35
C GLY A 126 -8.14 -8.45 -17.03
N GLU A 127 -8.55 -9.10 -15.94
CA GLU A 127 -8.08 -8.76 -14.59
C GLU A 127 -6.62 -9.18 -14.43
N ASP A 128 -5.82 -8.31 -13.81
CA ASP A 128 -4.45 -8.62 -13.44
C ASP A 128 -4.43 -9.64 -12.29
N LEU A 129 -3.38 -10.45 -12.23
CA LEU A 129 -3.13 -11.40 -11.15
C LEU A 129 -1.93 -10.94 -10.33
N ILE A 130 -1.99 -11.12 -9.02
CA ILE A 130 -0.86 -10.90 -8.11
C ILE A 130 -0.52 -12.25 -7.51
N TYR A 131 0.75 -12.62 -7.56
CA TYR A 131 1.25 -13.85 -6.98
C TYR A 131 2.48 -13.54 -6.14
N GLN A 132 2.45 -13.92 -4.87
CA GLN A 132 3.60 -13.73 -3.98
C GLN A 132 4.48 -14.97 -4.02
N ILE A 133 5.78 -14.77 -4.21
CA ILE A 133 6.78 -15.82 -4.03
C ILE A 133 7.64 -15.50 -2.82
N ASP A 134 7.94 -16.53 -2.04
CA ASP A 134 8.95 -16.45 -1.00
C ASP A 134 10.28 -16.98 -1.56
N LEU A 135 11.32 -16.17 -1.40
CA LEU A 135 12.69 -16.49 -1.75
C LEU A 135 13.53 -16.63 -0.49
N GLU A 136 14.48 -17.56 -0.53
CA GLU A 136 15.56 -17.52 0.45
C GLU A 136 16.46 -16.32 0.20
N PHE A 137 17.11 -15.82 1.25
CA PHE A 137 18.01 -14.68 1.16
C PHE A 137 19.07 -14.86 0.05
N ARG A 138 19.69 -16.03 -0.03
CA ARG A 138 20.69 -16.33 -1.07
C ARG A 138 20.11 -16.33 -2.48
N GLU A 139 18.88 -16.83 -2.66
CA GLU A 139 18.20 -16.81 -3.96
C GLU A 139 17.93 -15.38 -4.41
N ALA A 140 17.53 -14.50 -3.50
CA ALA A 140 17.31 -13.09 -3.78
C ALA A 140 18.63 -12.36 -4.14
N VAL A 141 19.72 -12.70 -3.45
CA VAL A 141 21.04 -12.11 -3.68
C VAL A 141 21.62 -12.51 -5.05
N PHE A 142 21.60 -13.80 -5.40
CA PHE A 142 22.24 -14.32 -6.61
C PHE A 142 21.32 -14.42 -7.82
N GLY A 143 20.01 -14.24 -7.62
CA GLY A 143 19.00 -14.53 -8.63
C GLY A 143 18.77 -16.02 -8.78
N CYS A 144 17.60 -16.37 -9.30
CA CYS A 144 17.23 -17.76 -9.52
C CYS A 144 16.17 -17.89 -10.62
N LYS A 145 15.98 -19.11 -11.11
CA LYS A 145 14.81 -19.47 -11.92
C LYS A 145 13.88 -20.30 -11.05
N LYS A 146 12.62 -19.90 -10.94
CA LYS A 146 11.59 -20.67 -10.23
C LYS A 146 10.42 -20.96 -11.17
N ASN A 147 9.85 -22.14 -11.03
CA ASN A 147 8.58 -22.48 -11.65
C ASN A 147 7.46 -22.20 -10.64
N ILE A 148 6.44 -21.49 -11.09
CA ILE A 148 5.25 -21.19 -10.29
C ILE A 148 4.03 -21.78 -10.98
N TYR A 149 3.08 -22.26 -10.18
CA TYR A 149 1.80 -22.77 -10.65
C TYR A 149 0.73 -21.75 -10.30
N ILE A 150 0.07 -21.21 -11.32
CA ILE A 150 -0.98 -20.21 -11.14
C ILE A 150 -2.28 -20.66 -11.80
N ASN A 151 -3.39 -20.36 -11.15
CA ASN A 151 -4.72 -20.60 -11.70
C ASN A 151 -5.15 -19.38 -12.51
N VAL A 152 -5.15 -19.51 -13.83
CA VAL A 152 -5.51 -18.43 -14.77
C VAL A 152 -6.84 -18.75 -15.43
N LYS A 153 -7.69 -17.73 -15.57
CA LYS A 153 -8.89 -17.81 -16.42
C LYS A 153 -8.46 -17.64 -17.87
N GLU A 154 -8.32 -18.72 -18.62
CA GLU A 154 -8.03 -18.67 -20.05
C GLU A 154 -9.31 -18.52 -20.89
N LYS A 155 -9.19 -17.88 -22.05
CA LYS A 155 -10.29 -17.76 -23.02
C LYS A 155 -10.74 -19.17 -23.42
N CYS A 156 -12.04 -19.45 -23.32
CA CYS A 156 -12.57 -20.75 -23.70
C CYS A 156 -12.41 -20.96 -25.21
N ALA A 157 -11.62 -21.95 -25.61
CA ALA A 157 -11.33 -22.26 -27.02
C ALA A 157 -12.59 -22.61 -27.82
N SER A 158 -13.52 -23.38 -27.23
CA SER A 158 -14.75 -23.83 -27.90
C SER A 158 -15.70 -22.68 -28.29
N CYS A 159 -15.73 -21.58 -27.53
CA CYS A 159 -16.64 -20.47 -27.79
C CYS A 159 -15.94 -19.14 -28.07
N ASN A 160 -14.60 -19.14 -28.12
CA ASN A 160 -13.78 -17.94 -28.28
C ASN A 160 -14.17 -16.78 -27.34
N GLY A 161 -14.48 -17.07 -26.08
CA GLY A 161 -14.79 -16.03 -25.10
C GLY A 161 -16.25 -15.52 -25.10
N THR A 162 -17.10 -16.01 -26.01
CA THR A 162 -18.49 -15.56 -26.10
C THR A 162 -19.42 -16.19 -25.05
N GLY A 163 -19.06 -17.40 -24.56
CA GLY A 163 -19.91 -18.17 -23.66
C GLY A 163 -21.17 -18.75 -24.33
N ALA A 164 -21.24 -18.73 -25.66
CA ALA A 164 -22.29 -19.38 -26.44
C ALA A 164 -21.80 -20.71 -27.04
N LYS A 165 -22.71 -21.65 -27.27
CA LYS A 165 -22.40 -22.88 -28.00
C LYS A 165 -21.83 -22.54 -29.38
N ASP A 166 -20.70 -23.15 -29.73
CA ASP A 166 -19.92 -22.93 -30.95
C ASP A 166 -19.51 -21.47 -31.22
N GLY A 167 -19.59 -20.61 -30.20
CA GLY A 167 -19.32 -19.19 -30.33
C GLY A 167 -20.42 -18.37 -31.00
N ILE A 168 -21.56 -18.98 -31.33
CA ILE A 168 -22.62 -18.36 -32.14
C ILE A 168 -23.50 -17.48 -31.26
N MET A 169 -23.50 -16.17 -31.54
CA MET A 169 -24.33 -15.18 -30.87
C MET A 169 -25.42 -14.68 -31.83
N GLN A 170 -26.65 -14.54 -31.33
CA GLN A 170 -27.79 -14.03 -32.10
C GLN A 170 -28.12 -12.60 -31.70
N THR A 171 -28.79 -11.86 -32.58
CA THR A 171 -29.31 -10.52 -32.25
C THR A 171 -30.31 -10.63 -31.11
N CYS A 172 -30.16 -9.80 -30.07
CA CYS A 172 -31.05 -9.86 -28.92
C CYS A 172 -32.49 -9.55 -29.33
N SER A 173 -33.40 -10.48 -29.06
CA SER A 173 -34.83 -10.35 -29.40
C SER A 173 -35.52 -9.18 -28.68
N MET A 174 -35.05 -8.79 -27.49
CA MET A 174 -35.68 -7.74 -26.69
C MET A 174 -35.30 -6.31 -27.14
N CYS A 175 -34.03 -6.07 -27.48
CA CYS A 175 -33.55 -4.75 -27.92
C CYS A 175 -33.28 -4.67 -29.43
N LYS A 176 -33.49 -5.77 -30.17
CA LYS A 176 -33.23 -5.88 -31.62
C LYS A 176 -31.83 -5.41 -32.02
N GLY A 177 -30.82 -5.74 -31.20
CA GLY A 177 -29.43 -5.37 -31.47
C GLY A 177 -28.99 -4.01 -30.92
N SER A 178 -29.91 -3.16 -30.47
CA SER A 178 -29.58 -1.81 -29.98
C SER A 178 -28.90 -1.80 -28.60
N GLY A 179 -28.96 -2.90 -27.85
CA GLY A 179 -28.38 -3.01 -26.50
C GLY A 179 -29.14 -2.23 -25.41
N LYS A 180 -30.09 -1.38 -25.80
CA LYS A 180 -30.85 -0.50 -24.92
C LYS A 180 -32.35 -0.64 -25.22
N ILE A 181 -33.18 -0.33 -24.24
CA ILE A 181 -34.64 -0.34 -24.41
C ILE A 181 -35.13 1.06 -24.06
N ARG A 182 -35.90 1.66 -24.97
CA ARG A 182 -36.58 2.93 -24.74
C ARG A 182 -37.94 2.63 -24.11
N GLU A 183 -38.16 3.11 -22.90
CA GLU A 183 -39.42 3.01 -22.19
C GLU A 183 -40.06 4.40 -22.19
N GLU A 184 -41.11 4.57 -22.99
CA GLU A 184 -41.86 5.82 -23.07
C GLU A 184 -43.04 5.76 -22.12
N LYS A 185 -43.03 6.62 -21.09
CA LYS A 185 -44.15 6.77 -20.17
C LYS A 185 -44.88 8.07 -20.50
N ARG A 186 -46.17 7.96 -20.80
CA ARG A 186 -47.03 9.14 -20.96
C ARG A 186 -47.42 9.63 -19.57
N THR A 187 -47.17 10.90 -19.30
CA THR A 187 -47.54 11.60 -18.07
C THR A 187 -48.43 12.80 -18.41
N ILE A 188 -49.06 13.38 -17.39
CA ILE A 188 -49.95 14.55 -17.54
C ILE A 188 -49.17 15.77 -18.09
N PHE A 189 -47.84 15.77 -17.96
CA PHE A 189 -46.93 16.81 -18.44
C PHE A 189 -46.28 16.49 -19.80
N GLY A 190 -46.70 15.44 -20.51
CA GLY A 190 -46.15 15.00 -21.79
C GLY A 190 -45.56 13.58 -21.75
N SER A 191 -44.90 13.15 -22.84
CA SER A 191 -44.22 11.86 -22.87
C SER A 191 -42.77 11.97 -22.40
N PHE A 192 -42.43 11.22 -21.35
CA PHE A 192 -41.06 11.08 -20.88
C PHE A 192 -40.51 9.74 -21.37
N ALA A 193 -39.43 9.77 -22.16
CA ALA A 193 -38.75 8.56 -22.61
C ALA A 193 -37.50 8.32 -21.78
N SER A 194 -37.48 7.23 -21.02
CA SER A 194 -36.27 6.76 -20.35
C SER A 194 -35.59 5.68 -21.19
N VAL A 195 -34.27 5.70 -21.27
CA VAL A 195 -33.49 4.66 -21.96
C VAL A 195 -32.77 3.85 -20.90
N ARG A 196 -33.11 2.56 -20.79
CA ARG A 196 -32.45 1.63 -19.87
C ARG A 196 -31.61 0.61 -20.64
N MET A 197 -30.62 0.03 -19.97
CA MET A 197 -29.86 -1.09 -20.52
C MET A 197 -30.80 -2.29 -20.72
N CYS A 198 -30.68 -2.99 -21.84
CA CYS A 198 -31.48 -4.19 -22.07
C CYS A 198 -31.10 -5.27 -21.04
N PRO A 199 -32.03 -5.74 -20.19
CA PRO A 199 -31.73 -6.72 -19.14
C PRO A 199 -31.40 -8.10 -19.71
N LYS A 200 -31.88 -8.40 -20.93
CA LYS A 200 -31.66 -9.70 -21.58
C LYS A 200 -30.23 -9.87 -22.13
N CYS A 201 -29.65 -8.80 -22.67
CA CYS A 201 -28.31 -8.83 -23.27
C CYS A 201 -27.27 -8.03 -22.46
N ASN A 202 -27.65 -7.40 -21.35
CA ASN A 202 -26.78 -6.55 -20.53
C ASN A 202 -25.99 -5.54 -21.39
N GLY A 203 -26.70 -4.89 -22.29
CA GLY A 203 -26.12 -3.89 -23.18
C GLY A 203 -25.55 -4.42 -24.48
N THR A 204 -25.15 -5.69 -24.61
CA THR A 204 -24.36 -6.18 -25.77
C THR A 204 -25.06 -6.11 -27.13
N GLY A 205 -26.40 -6.07 -27.14
CA GLY A 205 -27.21 -6.22 -28.35
C GLY A 205 -27.23 -7.66 -28.89
N LYS A 206 -26.48 -8.58 -28.29
CA LYS A 206 -26.38 -9.98 -28.71
C LYS A 206 -26.72 -10.91 -27.56
N GLU A 207 -27.52 -11.92 -27.84
CA GLU A 207 -27.87 -12.98 -26.90
C GLU A 207 -27.40 -14.34 -27.38
N ARG A 208 -27.10 -15.22 -26.44
CA ARG A 208 -26.77 -16.62 -26.71
C ARG A 208 -28.05 -17.44 -26.68
N LYS A 209 -28.25 -18.32 -27.66
CA LYS A 209 -29.37 -19.27 -27.66
C LYS A 209 -29.12 -20.42 -26.68
N GLU A 210 -27.90 -20.97 -26.73
CA GLU A 210 -27.43 -22.05 -25.86
C GLU A 210 -26.12 -21.68 -25.19
N LYS A 211 -25.93 -22.13 -23.94
CA LYS A 211 -24.66 -21.94 -23.21
C LYS A 211 -23.59 -22.84 -23.83
N CYS A 212 -22.35 -22.38 -23.84
CA CYS A 212 -21.22 -23.25 -24.18
C CYS A 212 -21.09 -24.40 -23.18
N ASN A 213 -21.01 -25.63 -23.67
CA ASN A 213 -20.89 -26.84 -22.85
C ASN A 213 -19.59 -26.89 -22.04
N VAL A 214 -18.50 -26.33 -22.58
CA VAL A 214 -17.17 -26.37 -21.94
C VAL A 214 -17.04 -25.37 -20.78
N CYS A 215 -17.48 -24.12 -20.97
CA CYS A 215 -17.32 -23.07 -19.94
C CYS A 215 -18.60 -22.80 -19.13
N GLY A 216 -19.67 -23.56 -19.34
CA GLY A 216 -20.98 -23.30 -18.73
C GLY A 216 -21.55 -21.91 -19.08
N GLY A 217 -21.03 -21.32 -20.15
CA GLY A 217 -21.36 -19.98 -20.58
C GLY A 217 -20.63 -18.82 -19.87
N LYS A 218 -19.54 -19.08 -19.14
CA LYS A 218 -18.73 -18.02 -18.53
C LYS A 218 -17.81 -17.31 -19.55
N GLY A 219 -17.48 -17.96 -20.66
CA GLY A 219 -16.56 -17.46 -21.69
C GLY A 219 -15.08 -17.75 -21.39
N PHE A 220 -14.76 -18.25 -20.20
CA PHE A 220 -13.40 -18.64 -19.81
C PHE A 220 -13.41 -20.00 -19.10
N VAL A 221 -12.25 -20.63 -19.07
CA VAL A 221 -11.98 -21.86 -18.32
C VAL A 221 -10.82 -21.59 -17.36
N SER A 222 -10.96 -22.00 -16.10
CA SER A 222 -9.85 -21.94 -15.16
C SER A 222 -8.90 -23.08 -15.45
N LYS A 223 -7.62 -22.78 -15.64
CA LYS A 223 -6.57 -23.76 -15.83
C LYS A 223 -5.38 -23.40 -14.96
N GLU A 224 -4.77 -24.42 -14.38
CA GLU A 224 -3.46 -24.30 -13.77
C GLU A 224 -2.41 -24.22 -14.87
N LYS A 225 -1.52 -23.24 -14.76
CA LYS A 225 -0.45 -22.99 -15.71
C LYS A 225 0.87 -22.89 -14.96
N GLU A 226 1.84 -23.68 -15.41
CA GLU A 226 3.23 -23.55 -14.98
C GLU A 226 3.89 -22.40 -15.74
N ILE A 227 4.51 -21.48 -15.00
CA ILE A 227 5.27 -20.36 -15.55
C ILE A 227 6.66 -20.37 -14.93
N THR A 228 7.69 -20.45 -15.76
CA THR A 228 9.07 -20.24 -15.31
C THR A 228 9.36 -18.75 -15.26
N ILE A 229 9.69 -18.25 -14.07
CA ILE A 229 10.10 -16.88 -13.85
C ILE A 229 11.61 -16.81 -13.61
N THR A 230 12.26 -15.80 -14.20
CA THR A 230 13.66 -15.49 -13.91
C THR A 230 13.68 -14.32 -12.94
N VAL A 231 14.15 -14.57 -11.73
CA VAL A 231 14.35 -13.55 -10.71
C VAL A 231 15.75 -12.97 -10.89
N PRO A 232 15.89 -11.65 -11.11
CA PRO A 232 17.19 -11.03 -11.22
C PRO A 232 17.95 -11.07 -9.88
N GLU A 233 19.28 -10.98 -9.95
CA GLU A 233 20.11 -10.88 -8.76
C GLU A 233 19.86 -9.55 -8.04
N GLY A 234 19.93 -9.57 -6.71
CA GLY A 234 19.82 -8.38 -5.87
C GLY A 234 18.41 -7.87 -5.59
N VAL A 235 17.37 -8.62 -5.96
CA VAL A 235 15.99 -8.27 -5.63
C VAL A 235 15.77 -8.22 -4.12
N ASP A 236 14.86 -7.37 -3.67
CA ASP A 236 14.51 -7.22 -2.25
C ASP A 236 13.00 -7.37 -2.03
N ASN A 237 12.59 -7.32 -0.76
CA ASN A 237 11.19 -7.26 -0.36
C ASN A 237 10.43 -6.17 -1.11
N GLY A 238 9.27 -6.54 -1.64
CA GLY A 238 8.42 -5.62 -2.40
C GLY A 238 8.84 -5.40 -3.85
N TYR A 239 9.93 -6.03 -4.32
CA TYR A 239 10.28 -6.04 -5.74
C TYR A 239 9.17 -6.71 -6.55
N LYS A 240 8.80 -6.12 -7.70
CA LYS A 240 7.68 -6.55 -8.54
C LYS A 240 8.17 -6.94 -9.93
N ILE A 241 7.93 -8.19 -10.34
CA ILE A 241 8.17 -8.65 -11.70
C ILE A 241 6.84 -8.67 -12.46
N ARG A 242 6.76 -7.99 -13.60
CA ARG A 242 5.56 -7.97 -14.46
C ARG A 242 5.75 -8.93 -15.63
N LEU A 243 4.83 -9.89 -15.77
CA LEU A 243 4.69 -10.73 -16.94
C LEU A 243 3.46 -10.30 -17.74
N GLY A 244 3.70 -9.60 -18.84
CA GLY A 244 2.64 -9.05 -19.70
C GLY A 244 1.79 -10.16 -20.33
N GLY A 245 0.47 -10.01 -20.26
CA GLY A 245 -0.49 -10.93 -20.89
C GLY A 245 -0.64 -12.30 -20.20
N SER A 246 0.00 -12.50 -19.05
CA SER A 246 -0.08 -13.74 -18.25
C SER A 246 -1.17 -13.70 -17.17
N GLY A 247 -2.00 -12.65 -17.14
CA GLY A 247 -3.15 -12.53 -16.23
C GLY A 247 -4.41 -13.18 -16.80
N ASN A 248 -5.58 -12.82 -16.25
CA ASN A 248 -6.85 -13.42 -16.68
C ASN A 248 -7.24 -12.97 -18.09
N ALA A 249 -8.00 -13.80 -18.80
CA ALA A 249 -8.51 -13.48 -20.12
C ALA A 249 -9.44 -12.26 -20.10
N GLY A 250 -9.28 -11.39 -21.10
CA GLY A 250 -10.17 -10.26 -21.33
C GLY A 250 -11.55 -10.69 -21.82
N LYS A 251 -12.53 -9.80 -21.63
CA LYS A 251 -13.91 -9.99 -22.07
C LYS A 251 -14.10 -9.34 -23.44
N ARG A 252 -15.00 -9.90 -24.26
CA ARG A 252 -15.43 -9.32 -25.55
C ARG A 252 -14.26 -9.06 -26.52
N GLY A 253 -13.29 -9.97 -26.53
CA GLY A 253 -12.08 -9.84 -27.37
C GLY A 253 -11.01 -8.90 -26.81
N GLY A 254 -11.13 -8.48 -25.54
CA GLY A 254 -10.09 -7.70 -24.87
C GLY A 254 -8.83 -8.54 -24.62
N PRO A 255 -7.66 -7.89 -24.54
CA PRO A 255 -6.41 -8.56 -24.21
C PRO A 255 -6.46 -9.13 -22.78
N PRO A 256 -5.66 -10.16 -22.48
CA PRO A 256 -5.49 -10.61 -21.11
C PRO A 256 -4.91 -9.51 -20.21
N GLY A 257 -5.15 -9.66 -18.91
CA GLY A 257 -4.43 -8.91 -17.89
C GLY A 257 -2.97 -9.37 -17.79
N ASP A 258 -2.25 -8.81 -16.84
CA ASP A 258 -0.85 -9.15 -16.54
C ASP A 258 -0.75 -9.93 -15.24
N LEU A 259 0.38 -10.60 -15.06
CA LEU A 259 0.75 -11.22 -13.79
C LEU A 259 1.85 -10.40 -13.13
N TYR A 260 1.62 -10.00 -11.89
CA TYR A 260 2.58 -9.34 -11.03
C TYR A 260 3.08 -10.33 -9.99
N ILE A 261 4.37 -10.64 -10.06
CA ILE A 261 5.04 -11.43 -9.03
C ILE A 261 5.58 -10.48 -7.97
N LEU A 262 5.07 -10.60 -6.75
CA LEU A 262 5.56 -9.88 -5.59
C LEU A 262 6.59 -10.74 -4.88
N ILE A 263 7.79 -10.20 -4.70
CA ILE A 263 8.88 -10.90 -4.01
C ILE A 263 8.84 -10.60 -2.52
N SER A 264 8.88 -11.68 -1.75
CA SER A 264 9.10 -11.71 -0.31
C SER A 264 10.38 -12.50 -0.05
N VAL A 265 11.32 -11.94 0.68
CA VAL A 265 12.63 -12.51 0.97
C VAL A 265 12.68 -12.87 2.44
N LYS A 266 12.96 -14.13 2.73
CA LYS A 266 13.14 -14.61 4.11
C LYS A 266 14.40 -14.01 4.70
N GLU A 267 14.33 -13.71 6.00
CA GLU A 267 15.49 -13.27 6.78
C GLU A 267 16.58 -14.34 6.81
N ASP A 268 17.84 -13.91 6.85
CA ASP A 268 19.01 -14.78 6.98
C ASP A 268 19.52 -14.75 8.43
N ALA A 269 20.01 -15.88 8.91
CA ALA A 269 20.48 -16.00 10.30
C ALA A 269 21.83 -15.29 10.53
N VAL A 270 22.60 -15.04 9.47
CA VAL A 270 23.97 -14.48 9.54
C VAL A 270 23.99 -13.05 9.02
N PHE A 271 23.22 -12.76 7.98
CA PHE A 271 23.26 -11.49 7.25
C PHE A 271 21.98 -10.68 7.42
N GLU A 272 22.13 -9.44 7.87
CA GLU A 272 21.07 -8.43 7.83
C GLU A 272 21.31 -7.50 6.62
N ARG A 273 20.33 -7.40 5.73
CA ARG A 273 20.43 -6.51 4.57
C ARG A 273 19.93 -5.11 4.88
N LYS A 274 20.69 -4.09 4.48
CA LYS A 274 20.24 -2.70 4.41
C LYS A 274 20.60 -2.15 3.04
N GLU A 275 19.58 -2.01 2.19
CA GLU A 275 19.72 -1.62 0.79
C GLU A 275 20.66 -2.58 0.02
N SER A 276 21.80 -2.10 -0.48
CA SER A 276 22.82 -2.92 -1.13
C SER A 276 23.90 -3.43 -0.17
N ASP A 277 23.97 -2.88 1.05
CA ASP A 277 24.94 -3.29 2.05
C ASP A 277 24.39 -4.44 2.91
N ILE A 278 25.30 -5.29 3.38
CA ILE A 278 24.97 -6.40 4.30
C ILE A 278 25.73 -6.21 5.60
N TYR A 279 25.09 -6.60 6.69
CA TYR A 279 25.63 -6.50 8.04
C TYR A 279 25.73 -7.88 8.62
N ASN A 280 26.85 -8.17 9.27
CA ASN A 280 26.99 -9.37 10.06
C ASN A 280 27.78 -9.07 11.33
N THR A 281 27.50 -9.84 12.38
CA THR A 281 28.18 -9.70 13.66
C THR A 281 29.18 -10.84 13.81
N VAL A 282 30.42 -10.51 14.16
CA VAL A 282 31.49 -11.49 14.39
C VAL A 282 32.02 -11.32 15.81
N HIS A 283 32.02 -12.43 16.53
CA HIS A 283 32.56 -12.52 17.87
C HIS A 283 34.06 -12.83 17.81
N ILE A 284 34.85 -12.07 18.56
CA ILE A 284 36.30 -12.26 18.67
C ILE A 284 36.72 -12.36 20.13
N PRO A 285 37.75 -13.16 20.46
CA PRO A 285 38.23 -13.25 21.83
C PRO A 285 38.91 -11.93 22.25
N PHE A 286 38.82 -11.62 23.55
CA PHE A 286 39.52 -10.49 24.18
C PHE A 286 40.99 -10.36 23.75
N THR A 287 41.73 -11.48 23.68
CA THR A 287 43.14 -11.48 23.30
C THR A 287 43.37 -10.99 21.86
N ALA A 288 42.51 -11.35 20.91
CA ALA A 288 42.60 -10.90 19.53
C ALA A 288 42.25 -9.41 19.39
N ALA A 289 41.36 -8.89 20.23
CA ALA A 289 41.04 -7.48 20.27
C ALA A 289 42.23 -6.64 20.78
N VAL A 290 42.92 -7.12 21.83
CA VAL A 290 44.08 -6.43 22.43
C VAL A 290 45.33 -6.56 21.55
N LEU A 291 45.72 -7.79 21.19
CA LEU A 291 46.98 -8.07 20.50
C LEU A 291 46.87 -7.91 18.97
N GLY A 292 45.66 -7.83 18.44
CA GLY A 292 45.40 -7.96 17.01
C GLY A 292 45.42 -9.43 16.55
N GLY A 293 45.11 -9.64 15.28
CA GLY A 293 45.09 -10.98 14.69
C GLY A 293 44.35 -11.03 13.36
N SER A 294 43.80 -12.19 13.05
CA SER A 294 42.88 -12.39 11.92
C SER A 294 41.66 -13.19 12.34
N ALA A 295 40.50 -12.86 11.77
CA ALA A 295 39.26 -13.61 11.94
C ALA A 295 38.69 -14.02 10.58
N LYS A 296 38.20 -15.26 10.49
CA LYS A 296 37.50 -15.76 9.31
C LYS A 296 36.07 -15.23 9.31
N ILE A 297 35.71 -14.51 8.25
CA ILE A 297 34.40 -13.89 8.09
C ILE A 297 33.63 -14.60 6.99
N ALA A 298 32.38 -14.96 7.26
CA ALA A 298 31.44 -15.41 6.25
C ALA A 298 31.03 -14.24 5.35
N THR A 299 31.13 -14.45 4.05
CA THR A 299 30.66 -13.53 2.99
C THR A 299 29.59 -14.25 2.17
N LEU A 300 28.88 -13.52 1.30
CA LEU A 300 27.85 -14.13 0.44
C LEU A 300 28.40 -15.26 -0.45
N THR A 301 29.66 -15.17 -0.87
CA THR A 301 30.30 -16.07 -1.85
C THR A 301 31.26 -17.10 -1.23
N GLY A 302 31.41 -17.13 0.10
CA GLY A 302 32.40 -17.98 0.78
C GLY A 302 32.95 -17.33 2.04
N THR A 303 34.20 -17.57 2.38
CA THR A 303 34.86 -16.96 3.55
C THR A 303 35.99 -16.02 3.14
N THR A 304 36.32 -15.06 3.98
CA THR A 304 37.45 -14.14 3.79
C THR A 304 38.09 -13.83 5.14
N ASP A 305 39.42 -13.75 5.18
CA ASP A 305 40.15 -13.38 6.39
C ASP A 305 40.15 -11.85 6.56
N LEU A 306 39.64 -11.37 7.70
CA LEU A 306 39.74 -9.98 8.12
C LEU A 306 40.90 -9.83 9.09
N LYS A 307 41.81 -8.91 8.78
CA LYS A 307 42.87 -8.48 9.70
C LYS A 307 42.30 -7.56 10.77
N ILE A 308 42.46 -7.95 12.02
CA ILE A 308 42.04 -7.19 13.20
C ILE A 308 43.26 -6.44 13.74
N PRO A 309 43.26 -5.09 13.74
CA PRO A 309 44.31 -4.31 14.36
C PRO A 309 44.29 -4.47 15.88
N SER A 310 45.44 -4.31 16.52
CA SER A 310 45.54 -4.26 17.98
C SER A 310 44.74 -3.07 18.53
N GLY A 311 44.15 -3.25 19.72
CA GLY A 311 43.30 -2.25 20.36
C GLY A 311 41.91 -2.09 19.73
N THR A 312 41.43 -3.08 18.96
CA THR A 312 40.09 -3.06 18.37
C THR A 312 39.03 -3.05 19.47
N GLN A 313 38.16 -2.04 19.47
CA GLN A 313 37.09 -1.92 20.46
C GLN A 313 35.86 -2.75 20.08
N SER A 314 35.10 -3.20 21.08
CA SER A 314 33.80 -3.85 20.84
C SER A 314 32.82 -2.85 20.19
N GLY A 315 32.06 -3.31 19.22
CA GLY A 315 31.18 -2.48 18.39
C GLY A 315 31.85 -1.84 17.17
N THR A 316 33.17 -1.96 17.00
CA THR A 316 33.87 -1.47 15.80
C THR A 316 33.31 -2.13 14.55
N ILE A 317 33.09 -1.34 13.49
CA ILE A 317 32.55 -1.82 12.21
C ILE A 317 33.66 -1.78 11.16
N PHE A 318 34.00 -2.94 10.60
CA PHE A 318 34.92 -3.04 9.47
C PHE A 318 34.13 -3.12 8.16
N ARG A 319 34.55 -2.31 7.19
CA ARG A 319 33.95 -2.29 5.85
C ARG A 319 34.74 -3.14 4.88
N LEU A 320 34.10 -4.16 4.31
CA LEU A 320 34.61 -4.97 3.21
C LEU A 320 34.00 -4.47 1.89
N GLY A 321 34.79 -3.71 1.12
CA GLY A 321 34.35 -3.10 -0.13
C GLY A 321 33.95 -4.13 -1.20
N GLY A 322 32.82 -3.92 -1.86
CA GLY A 322 32.37 -4.76 -2.98
C GLY A 322 31.93 -6.19 -2.60
N LYS A 323 31.74 -6.44 -1.30
CA LYS A 323 31.25 -7.73 -0.75
C LYS A 323 29.76 -7.73 -0.37
N GLY A 324 29.03 -6.66 -0.68
CA GLY A 324 27.57 -6.60 -0.51
C GLY A 324 26.80 -7.10 -1.73
N ILE A 325 25.55 -6.68 -1.82
CA ILE A 325 24.57 -7.11 -2.82
C ILE A 325 24.64 -6.19 -4.04
N ARG A 326 24.41 -6.73 -5.24
CA ARG A 326 24.31 -5.95 -6.47
C ARG A 326 22.90 -5.36 -6.57
N ASP A 327 22.77 -4.07 -6.82
CA ASP A 327 21.47 -3.44 -7.06
C ASP A 327 20.96 -3.78 -8.47
N PRO A 328 19.74 -4.33 -8.63
CA PRO A 328 19.18 -4.67 -9.94
C PRO A 328 18.92 -3.46 -10.83
N LEU A 329 18.73 -2.26 -10.28
CA LEU A 329 18.45 -1.03 -11.04
C LEU A 329 19.73 -0.31 -11.46
N THR A 330 20.65 -0.09 -10.51
CA THR A 330 21.87 0.69 -10.75
C THR A 330 23.07 -0.16 -11.15
N GLY A 331 23.01 -1.48 -10.91
CA GLY A 331 24.12 -2.41 -11.11
C GLY A 331 25.28 -2.23 -10.14
N ARG A 332 25.21 -1.25 -9.21
CA ARG A 332 26.23 -1.01 -8.20
C ARG A 332 26.24 -2.14 -7.18
N LYS A 333 27.43 -2.47 -6.69
CA LYS A 333 27.59 -3.47 -5.63
C LYS A 333 27.84 -2.78 -4.30
N GLY A 334 27.06 -3.14 -3.30
CA GLY A 334 27.27 -2.67 -1.94
C GLY A 334 28.46 -3.34 -1.26
N ASN A 335 28.52 -3.16 0.04
CA ASN A 335 29.63 -3.54 0.91
C ASN A 335 29.11 -4.47 2.01
N GLN A 336 30.05 -5.19 2.62
CA GLN A 336 29.75 -5.93 3.83
C GLN A 336 30.31 -5.17 5.04
N MET A 337 29.44 -4.89 6.00
CA MET A 337 29.75 -4.23 7.26
C MET A 337 29.83 -5.29 8.36
N VAL A 338 31.03 -5.50 8.87
CA VAL A 338 31.29 -6.50 9.92
C VAL A 338 31.35 -5.78 11.24
N LYS A 339 30.37 -6.00 12.11
CA LYS A 339 30.40 -5.52 13.49
C LYS A 339 31.16 -6.52 14.36
N ILE A 340 32.21 -6.05 15.02
CA ILE A 340 32.98 -6.87 15.95
C ILE A 340 32.35 -6.79 17.34
N ILE A 341 32.16 -7.93 17.98
CA ILE A 341 31.84 -8.03 19.41
C ILE A 341 33.01 -8.75 20.08
N VAL A 342 33.57 -8.11 21.11
CA VAL A 342 34.64 -8.71 21.90
C VAL A 342 34.01 -9.55 23.01
N ASP A 343 34.30 -10.85 23.00
CA ASP A 343 33.83 -11.77 24.02
C ASP A 343 34.78 -11.75 25.22
N ILE A 344 34.23 -11.39 26.38
CA ILE A 344 34.93 -11.44 27.66
C ILE A 344 34.66 -12.83 28.26
N PRO A 345 35.70 -13.64 28.53
CA PRO A 345 35.53 -14.97 29.11
C PRO A 345 34.90 -14.90 30.49
N THR A 346 33.84 -15.68 30.72
CA THR A 346 33.12 -15.72 32.01
C THR A 346 33.71 -16.71 33.02
N LYS A 347 34.53 -17.65 32.55
CA LYS A 347 35.22 -18.65 33.37
C LYS A 347 36.70 -18.62 33.03
N LEU A 348 37.53 -18.46 34.06
CA LEU A 348 38.98 -18.37 33.94
C LEU A 348 39.63 -19.46 34.78
N SER A 349 40.66 -20.10 34.22
CA SER A 349 41.55 -20.98 34.99
C SER A 349 42.40 -20.15 35.97
N GLU A 350 42.98 -20.80 36.97
CA GLU A 350 43.87 -20.13 37.94
C GLU A 350 45.08 -19.48 37.26
N GLU A 351 45.63 -20.11 36.21
CA GLU A 351 46.71 -19.51 35.41
C GLU A 351 46.24 -18.28 34.63
N GLN A 352 45.05 -18.33 34.01
CA GLN A 352 44.49 -17.18 33.28
C GLN A 352 44.19 -15.99 34.20
N LYS A 353 43.66 -16.26 35.41
CA LYS A 353 43.43 -15.22 36.43
C LYS A 353 44.72 -14.54 36.83
N LYS A 354 45.80 -15.30 37.10
CA LYS A 354 47.12 -14.74 37.45
C LYS A 354 47.61 -13.76 36.38
N HIS A 355 47.49 -14.12 35.10
CA HIS A 355 47.91 -13.24 34.00
C HIS A 355 47.05 -11.99 33.86
N ILE A 356 45.74 -12.10 34.07
CA ILE A 356 44.83 -10.94 34.01
C ILE A 356 45.04 -10.01 35.22
N MET A 357 45.30 -10.54 36.41
CA MET A 357 45.65 -9.74 37.59
C MET A 357 46.95 -8.96 37.36
N ALA A 358 47.99 -9.63 36.83
CA ALA A 358 49.24 -8.96 36.48
C ALA A 358 49.04 -7.87 35.41
N LEU A 359 48.12 -8.05 34.46
CA LEU A 359 47.75 -7.01 33.49
C LEU A 359 47.05 -5.84 34.19
N SER A 360 46.12 -6.13 35.10
CA SER A 360 45.37 -5.11 35.85
C SER A 360 46.27 -4.23 36.73
N GLU A 361 47.35 -4.77 37.30
CA GLU A 361 48.34 -4.01 38.07
C GLU A 361 49.14 -3.02 37.18
N LEU A 362 49.27 -3.33 35.89
CA LEU A 362 50.00 -2.51 34.91
C LEU A 362 49.11 -1.50 34.18
N GLU A 363 47.78 -1.62 34.27
CA GLU A 363 46.83 -0.70 33.64
C GLU A 363 46.80 0.64 34.40
N LEU A 364 47.36 1.68 33.77
CA LEU A 364 47.38 3.04 34.32
C LEU A 364 46.11 3.81 33.89
N GLY A 365 45.37 4.38 34.85
CA GLY A 365 44.36 5.41 34.57
C GLY A 365 42.88 5.02 34.70
N TYR A 366 42.58 3.81 35.18
CA TYR A 366 41.24 3.50 35.71
C TYR A 366 41.31 3.46 37.24
N ASP A 367 40.36 4.10 37.93
CA ASP A 367 40.21 3.91 39.37
C ASP A 367 40.10 2.42 39.62
N HIS A 368 41.00 1.86 40.44
CA HIS A 368 41.01 0.44 40.76
C HIS A 368 39.61 0.07 41.24
N VAL A 369 38.87 -0.70 40.45
CA VAL A 369 37.62 -1.29 40.90
C VAL A 369 38.02 -2.23 42.01
N GLU A 370 37.68 -1.90 43.26
CA GLU A 370 37.94 -2.76 44.42
C GLU A 370 37.33 -4.14 44.13
N HIS A 371 38.17 -5.07 43.72
CA HIS A 371 37.81 -6.47 43.64
C HIS A 371 37.79 -6.94 45.08
N ASN A 372 36.61 -6.90 45.72
CA ASN A 372 36.40 -7.37 47.08
C ASN A 372 37.16 -8.67 47.33
N GLU A 373 38.31 -8.53 47.98
CA GLU A 373 39.17 -9.58 48.50
C GLU A 373 38.40 -10.33 49.59
N THR A 374 37.45 -11.18 49.19
CA THR A 374 36.55 -11.82 50.15
C THR A 374 36.62 -13.34 50.12
N PHE A 375 37.57 -13.92 49.39
CA PHE A 375 37.74 -15.38 49.36
C PHE A 375 39.16 -15.88 49.62
N PHE A 376 40.22 -15.24 49.10
CA PHE A 376 41.58 -15.77 49.22
C PHE A 376 42.30 -15.33 50.52
N ASP A 377 42.10 -14.10 51.00
CA ASP A 377 42.75 -13.64 52.24
C ASP A 377 42.18 -14.30 53.49
N LYS A 378 40.88 -14.65 53.48
CA LYS A 378 40.25 -15.46 54.54
C LYS A 378 40.80 -16.88 54.65
N ILE A 379 41.45 -17.40 53.60
CA ILE A 379 42.07 -18.73 53.64
C ILE A 379 43.51 -18.64 54.14
N LYS A 380 44.24 -17.55 53.86
CA LYS A 380 45.59 -17.35 54.41
C LYS A 380 45.57 -17.12 55.92
N ASP A 381 44.61 -16.37 56.44
CA ASP A 381 44.48 -16.09 57.88
C ASP A 381 44.04 -17.28 58.75
N LYS A 382 43.69 -18.42 58.13
CA LYS A 382 43.30 -19.65 58.86
C LYS A 382 44.37 -20.75 58.84
N PHE A 383 45.47 -20.57 58.12
CA PHE A 383 46.52 -21.59 57.96
C PHE A 383 47.91 -21.13 58.38
N PHE A 384 48.07 -19.92 58.94
CA PHE A 384 49.30 -19.44 59.58
C PHE A 384 49.07 -19.03 61.03
#